data_AF-A0A7S4MZR5-F1
#
_entry.id   AF-A0A7S4MZR5-F1
#
_cell.length_a   1.000
_cell.length_b   1.000
_cell.length_c   1.000
_cell.angle_alpha   90.00
_cell.angle_beta   90.00
_cell.angle_gamma   90.00
#
_symmetry.space_group_name_H-M   'P 1'
#
loop_
_entity.id
_entity.type
_entity.pdbx_description
1 polymer ?
#
loop_
_entity_poly.entity_id
_entity_poly.type
_entity_poly.pdbx_seq_one_letter_code
_entity_poly.pdbx_strand_id
1 'polypeptide(L)'
;ASCRCAGALAGGGGGGGGGGGDEARAAALADKFAEAREMGSPLLVLDDVDQLCAGSGPGGYSTVVLAALRALLRMPPTGRNGPAAAPAAAAASGGNAGADSSETGKGGGGTMRVIAATSRSDAACATLHELFDETIVVPLLSDADAVSKLLSTSFDPRAIADADAMASMIIQRLGSVGCKTALRLAERAATNADDESGGDLRTAQLDALGDILEDLAGDEATSEKMCEVF
;
A
#
# COMPACT_ATOMS: atom_id res chain seq x y z
N ALA A 1 -25.53 -7.38 3.56
CA ALA A 1 -24.66 -6.37 4.20
C ALA A 1 -24.11 -5.47 3.11
N SER A 2 -24.51 -4.20 3.08
CA SER A 2 -23.98 -3.23 2.11
C SER A 2 -22.67 -2.70 2.66
N CYS A 3 -21.54 -3.12 2.07
CA CYS A 3 -20.22 -2.62 2.43
C CYS A 3 -20.07 -1.24 1.77
N ARG A 4 -20.14 -0.18 2.57
CA ARG A 4 -19.78 1.17 2.11
C ARG A 4 -18.29 1.34 2.35
N CYS A 5 -17.48 1.27 1.31
CA CYS A 5 -16.07 1.64 1.39
C CYS A 5 -16.00 3.16 1.57
N ALA A 6 -15.50 3.63 2.71
CA ALA A 6 -15.00 5.00 2.81
C ALA A 6 -13.75 5.09 1.91
N GLY A 7 -13.71 6.11 1.05
CA GLY A 7 -12.84 6.19 -0.12
C GLY A 7 -11.34 5.98 0.14
N ALA A 8 -10.65 5.51 -0.89
CA ALA A 8 -9.19 5.41 -0.94
C ALA A 8 -8.54 6.80 -0.95
N LEU A 9 -7.56 7.02 -0.08
CA LEU A 9 -6.66 8.17 -0.14
C LEU A 9 -5.53 7.84 -1.12
N ALA A 10 -5.60 8.40 -2.33
CA ALA A 10 -4.50 8.33 -3.30
C ALA A 10 -3.48 9.44 -2.98
N GLY A 11 -2.23 9.06 -2.72
CA GLY A 11 -1.10 9.97 -2.56
C GLY A 11 -0.73 10.62 -3.89
N GLY A 12 -1.24 11.83 -4.14
CA GLY A 12 -0.82 12.65 -5.28
C GLY A 12 0.59 13.22 -5.04
N GLY A 13 1.55 12.82 -5.87
CA GLY A 13 2.92 13.30 -5.84
C GLY A 13 3.04 14.79 -6.21
N GLY A 14 3.87 15.51 -5.45
CA GLY A 14 4.25 16.90 -5.73
C GLY A 14 5.25 17.39 -4.69
N GLY A 15 6.52 17.48 -5.09
CA GLY A 15 7.58 18.05 -4.27
C GLY A 15 7.45 19.58 -4.13
N GLY A 16 7.82 20.10 -2.97
CA GLY A 16 7.94 21.53 -2.71
C GLY A 16 7.70 21.88 -1.24
N GLY A 17 8.74 22.37 -0.57
CA GLY A 17 8.75 22.65 0.87
C GLY A 17 7.74 23.70 1.34
N GLY A 18 7.27 23.50 2.57
CA GLY A 18 6.45 24.45 3.34
C GLY A 18 5.72 23.71 4.45
N GLY A 19 5.98 24.05 5.71
CA GLY A 19 5.44 23.40 6.92
C GLY A 19 3.93 23.56 7.15
N GLY A 20 3.12 23.42 6.10
CA GLY A 20 1.67 23.27 6.17
C GLY A 20 1.16 22.00 5.46
N GLY A 21 2.02 21.28 4.72
CA GLY A 21 1.62 20.04 4.04
C GLY A 21 1.41 18.87 5.00
N ASP A 22 2.19 18.79 6.07
CA ASP A 22 2.15 17.68 7.04
C ASP A 22 0.93 17.78 7.94
N GLU A 23 0.65 18.98 8.44
CA GLU A 23 -0.52 19.29 9.26
C GLU A 23 -1.81 19.11 8.47
N ALA A 24 -1.85 19.54 7.19
CA ALA A 24 -3.01 19.34 6.33
C ALA A 24 -3.27 17.85 6.06
N ARG A 25 -2.21 17.06 5.82
CA ARG A 25 -2.34 15.60 5.67
C ARG A 25 -2.81 14.93 6.96
N ALA A 26 -2.28 15.34 8.11
CA ALA A 26 -2.69 14.84 9.42
C ALA A 26 -4.16 15.17 9.72
N ALA A 27 -4.62 16.38 9.41
CA ALA A 27 -6.01 16.79 9.55
C ALA A 27 -6.94 15.99 8.63
N ALA A 28 -6.59 15.84 7.36
CA ALA A 28 -7.35 15.02 6.40
C ALA A 28 -7.47 13.56 6.85
N LEU A 29 -6.40 13.00 7.43
CA LEU A 29 -6.43 11.66 8.01
C LEU A 29 -7.39 11.60 9.21
N ALA A 30 -7.35 12.59 10.11
CA ALA A 30 -8.26 12.67 11.25
C ALA A 30 -9.73 12.73 10.82
N ASP A 31 -10.05 13.53 9.80
CA ASP A 31 -11.41 13.65 9.26
C ASP A 31 -11.91 12.30 8.71
N LYS A 32 -11.06 11.53 8.02
CA LYS A 32 -11.43 10.21 7.48
C LYS A 32 -11.68 9.17 8.57
N PHE A 33 -10.88 9.20 9.63
CA PHE A 33 -11.13 8.35 10.80
C PHE A 33 -12.40 8.76 11.53
N ALA A 34 -12.70 10.05 11.65
CA ALA A 34 -13.94 10.54 12.25
C ALA A 34 -15.16 10.07 11.44
N GLU A 35 -15.16 10.28 10.12
CA GLU A 35 -16.19 9.78 9.20
C GLU A 35 -16.37 8.27 9.35
N ALA A 36 -15.27 7.52 9.44
CA ALA A 36 -15.33 6.08 9.58
C ALA A 36 -15.93 5.63 10.92
N ARG A 37 -15.68 6.35 12.02
CA ARG A 37 -16.23 6.04 13.35
C ARG A 37 -17.73 6.22 13.46
N GLU A 38 -18.31 7.09 12.65
CA GLU A 38 -19.77 7.24 12.58
C GLU A 38 -20.44 6.02 11.93
N MET A 39 -19.67 5.16 11.25
CA MET A 39 -20.15 3.91 10.69
C MET A 39 -20.18 2.78 11.74
N GLY A 40 -21.15 1.86 11.60
CA GLY A 40 -21.33 0.78 12.57
C GLY A 40 -20.22 -0.29 12.57
N SER A 41 -19.52 -0.50 11.44
CA SER A 41 -18.42 -1.48 11.32
C SER A 41 -17.52 -1.13 10.13
N PRO A 42 -16.74 -0.04 10.22
CA PRO A 42 -15.95 0.45 9.11
C PRO A 42 -14.72 -0.42 8.80
N LEU A 43 -14.36 -0.48 7.52
CA LEU A 43 -13.06 -0.93 7.04
C LEU A 43 -12.37 0.27 6.37
N LEU A 44 -11.24 0.69 6.91
CA LEU A 44 -10.40 1.74 6.35
C LEU A 44 -9.18 1.12 5.67
N VAL A 45 -8.90 1.52 4.43
CA VAL A 45 -7.72 1.08 3.68
C VAL A 45 -6.78 2.27 3.49
N LEU A 46 -5.57 2.17 4.01
CA LEU A 46 -4.50 3.14 3.87
C LEU A 46 -3.52 2.60 2.83
N ASP A 47 -3.69 3.03 1.58
CA ASP A 47 -2.81 2.64 0.48
C ASP A 47 -1.52 3.48 0.50
N ASP A 48 -0.40 2.88 0.09
CA ASP A 48 0.94 3.50 0.11
C ASP A 48 1.23 4.30 1.39
N VAL A 49 1.07 3.67 2.55
CA VAL A 49 1.16 4.35 3.86
C VAL A 49 2.54 4.97 4.10
N ASP A 50 3.60 4.45 3.47
CA ASP A 50 4.93 5.05 3.51
C ASP A 50 4.96 6.42 2.81
N GLN A 51 4.23 6.59 1.70
CA GLN A 51 4.09 7.86 1.01
C GLN A 51 3.15 8.81 1.76
N LEU A 52 2.07 8.28 2.34
CA LEU A 52 1.18 9.05 3.21
C LEU A 52 1.97 9.68 4.36
N CYS A 53 2.87 8.90 4.97
CA CYS A 53 3.70 9.34 6.08
C CYS A 53 5.02 9.99 5.64
N ALA A 54 5.34 10.10 4.35
CA ALA A 54 6.61 10.65 3.89
C ALA A 54 6.79 12.12 4.32
N GLY A 55 8.00 12.50 4.69
CA GLY A 55 8.33 13.87 5.12
C GLY A 55 9.80 14.05 5.44
N SER A 56 10.15 15.17 6.07
CA SER A 56 11.55 15.56 6.31
C SER A 56 12.14 15.06 7.63
N GLY A 57 11.48 14.15 8.34
CA GLY A 57 11.95 13.59 9.61
C GLY A 57 12.83 12.35 9.43
N PRO A 58 13.23 11.71 10.55
CA PRO A 58 14.09 10.52 10.53
C PRO A 58 13.51 9.40 9.66
N GLY A 59 14.35 8.76 8.84
CA GLY A 59 13.93 7.71 7.91
C GLY A 59 13.08 8.20 6.72
N GLY A 60 12.96 9.52 6.51
CA GLY A 60 12.15 10.10 5.44
C GLY A 60 10.66 10.22 5.78
N TYR A 61 10.31 10.23 7.07
CA TYR A 61 8.92 10.31 7.53
C TYR A 61 8.59 11.65 8.20
N SER A 62 7.35 12.10 8.02
CA SER A 62 6.76 13.18 8.79
C SER A 62 6.43 12.71 10.20
N THR A 63 7.06 13.34 11.19
CA THR A 63 6.78 13.08 12.61
C THR A 63 5.36 13.48 13.01
N VAL A 64 4.81 14.52 12.38
CA VAL A 64 3.44 15.01 12.61
C VAL A 64 2.43 14.00 12.11
N VAL A 65 2.57 13.52 10.86
CA VAL A 65 1.63 12.54 10.28
C VAL A 65 1.71 11.20 11.01
N LEU A 66 2.91 10.73 11.36
CA LEU A 66 3.08 9.50 12.14
C LEU A 66 2.46 9.61 13.53
N ALA A 67 2.64 10.73 14.23
CA ALA A 67 2.04 10.95 15.53
C ALA A 67 0.50 10.99 15.46
N ALA A 68 -0.04 11.64 14.43
CA ALA A 68 -1.49 11.67 14.18
C ALA A 68 -2.04 10.26 13.89
N LEU A 69 -1.43 9.51 12.97
CA LEU A 69 -1.83 8.15 12.64
C LEU A 69 -1.80 7.24 13.88
N ARG A 70 -0.73 7.32 14.68
CA ARG A 70 -0.59 6.59 15.93
C ARG A 70 -1.69 6.92 16.95
N ALA A 71 -2.06 8.19 17.08
CA ALA A 71 -3.15 8.62 17.96
C ALA A 71 -4.51 8.11 17.45
N LEU A 72 -4.73 8.14 16.12
CA LEU A 72 -5.97 7.71 15.49
C LEU A 72 -6.20 6.21 15.62
N LEU A 73 -5.17 5.39 15.47
CA LEU A 73 -5.23 3.93 15.62
C LEU A 73 -5.50 3.50 17.07
N ARG A 74 -5.08 4.29 18.06
CA ARG A 74 -5.28 3.97 19.50
C ARG A 74 -6.58 4.47 20.09
N MET A 75 -7.29 5.33 19.36
CA MET A 75 -8.54 5.88 19.83
C MET A 75 -9.67 4.86 19.61
N PRO A 76 -10.39 4.47 20.68
CA PRO A 76 -11.47 3.50 20.55
C PRO A 76 -12.61 4.07 19.67
N PRO A 77 -13.35 3.21 18.95
CA PRO A 77 -14.54 3.63 18.24
C PRO A 77 -15.55 4.18 19.24
N THR A 78 -16.07 5.38 18.98
CA THR A 78 -17.08 6.01 19.83
C THR A 78 -18.38 5.23 19.68
N GLY A 79 -18.73 4.44 20.68
CA GLY A 79 -20.04 3.79 20.75
C GLY A 79 -21.15 4.83 20.70
N ARG A 80 -22.22 4.52 19.96
CA ARG A 80 -23.37 5.40 19.69
C ARG A 80 -24.12 5.91 20.94
N ASN A 81 -23.75 5.50 22.17
CA ASN A 81 -24.38 5.87 23.44
C ASN A 81 -23.36 6.05 24.59
N GLY A 82 -22.29 6.81 24.42
CA GLY A 82 -21.37 7.18 25.52
C GLY A 82 -20.76 8.56 25.29
N PRO A 83 -20.43 9.34 26.35
CA PRO A 83 -20.01 10.73 26.19
C PRO A 83 -18.74 10.80 25.35
N ALA A 84 -18.75 11.71 24.38
CA ALA A 84 -17.62 11.99 23.51
C ALA A 84 -16.36 12.20 24.36
N ALA A 85 -15.40 11.28 24.26
CA ALA A 85 -14.07 11.51 24.78
C ALA A 85 -13.44 12.63 23.97
N ALA A 86 -13.55 13.86 24.48
CA ALA A 86 -12.77 15.00 24.04
C ALA A 86 -11.27 14.64 24.08
N PRO A 87 -10.43 15.19 23.19
CA PRO A 87 -9.00 15.00 23.28
C PRO A 87 -8.52 15.61 24.61
N ALA A 88 -8.09 14.76 25.53
CA ALA A 88 -7.57 15.18 26.83
C ALA A 88 -6.23 15.88 26.61
N ALA A 89 -6.28 17.21 26.57
CA ALA A 89 -5.17 18.06 26.96
C ALA A 89 -4.74 17.66 28.37
N ALA A 90 -3.43 17.45 28.55
CA ALA A 90 -2.83 17.15 29.84
C ALA A 90 -3.25 18.18 30.90
N ALA A 91 -4.01 17.75 31.89
CA ALA A 91 -4.24 18.48 33.13
C ALA A 91 -4.13 17.50 34.30
N ALA A 92 -3.15 17.77 35.15
CA ALA A 92 -2.91 17.09 36.40
C ALA A 92 -4.09 17.21 37.37
N SER A 93 -4.45 16.12 38.05
CA SER A 93 -4.70 16.03 39.50
C SER A 93 -5.50 14.77 39.83
N GLY A 94 -5.11 14.11 40.93
CA GLY A 94 -5.70 12.85 41.38
C GLY A 94 -7.10 12.96 41.98
N GLY A 95 -7.75 11.82 42.15
CA GLY A 95 -9.01 11.71 42.87
C GLY A 95 -9.66 10.34 42.66
N ASN A 96 -9.57 9.50 43.68
CA ASN A 96 -10.27 8.23 43.81
C ASN A 96 -11.76 8.49 44.12
N ALA A 97 -12.69 7.86 43.40
CA ALA A 97 -14.04 7.61 43.89
C ALA A 97 -14.69 6.45 43.11
N GLY A 98 -15.02 5.38 43.83
CA GLY A 98 -15.88 4.32 43.32
C GLY A 98 -17.33 4.76 43.27
N ALA A 99 -18.05 4.26 42.28
CA ALA A 99 -19.50 4.08 42.34
C ALA A 99 -19.90 3.01 41.33
N ASP A 100 -20.24 1.87 41.91
CA ASP A 100 -21.17 0.84 41.50
C ASP A 100 -22.24 1.29 40.47
N SER A 101 -22.58 0.36 39.57
CA SER A 101 -23.93 0.04 39.06
C SER A 101 -24.16 -0.04 37.53
N SER A 102 -24.81 -1.15 37.17
CA SER A 102 -25.63 -1.42 35.98
C SER A 102 -24.93 -1.95 34.71
N GLU A 103 -24.70 -3.26 34.69
CA GLU A 103 -24.61 -4.03 33.43
C GLU A 103 -26.01 -4.21 32.82
N THR A 104 -26.56 -3.12 32.30
CA THR A 104 -27.70 -3.14 31.37
C THR A 104 -27.28 -2.44 30.10
N GLY A 105 -27.16 -3.20 29.02
CA GLY A 105 -27.02 -2.66 27.67
C GLY A 105 -25.78 -3.18 26.96
N LYS A 106 -25.96 -4.30 26.26
CA LYS A 106 -25.06 -4.81 25.22
C LYS A 106 -25.07 -3.83 24.02
N GLY A 107 -24.56 -2.62 24.24
CA GLY A 107 -24.30 -1.63 23.19
C GLY A 107 -23.08 -2.11 22.44
N GLY A 108 -23.28 -2.88 21.37
CA GLY A 108 -22.21 -3.36 20.52
C GLY A 108 -21.38 -2.18 20.02
N GLY A 109 -20.22 -1.95 20.64
CA GLY A 109 -19.23 -1.00 20.15
C GLY A 109 -18.85 -1.43 18.73
N GLY A 110 -19.10 -0.56 17.76
CA GLY A 110 -18.76 -0.84 16.37
C GLY A 110 -17.25 -1.04 16.27
N THR A 111 -16.80 -2.14 15.69
CA THR A 111 -15.36 -2.40 15.49
C THR A 111 -14.89 -1.73 14.20
N MET A 112 -13.83 -0.93 14.27
CA MET A 112 -13.13 -0.42 13.09
C MET A 112 -11.97 -1.34 12.73
N ARG A 113 -11.88 -1.72 11.46
CA ARG A 113 -10.73 -2.45 10.91
C ARG A 113 -9.92 -1.52 10.03
N VAL A 114 -8.60 -1.57 10.15
CA VAL A 114 -7.68 -0.79 9.31
C VAL A 114 -6.74 -1.75 8.62
N ILE A 115 -6.60 -1.63 7.30
CA ILE A 115 -5.60 -2.31 6.50
C ILE A 115 -4.69 -1.24 5.91
N ALA A 116 -3.39 -1.39 6.07
CA ALA A 116 -2.42 -0.50 5.45
C ALA A 116 -1.50 -1.29 4.53
N ALA A 117 -1.17 -0.71 3.37
CA ALA A 117 -0.26 -1.29 2.40
C ALA A 117 0.98 -0.41 2.24
N THR A 118 2.15 -1.03 2.13
CA THR A 118 3.40 -0.35 1.79
C THR A 118 4.22 -1.24 0.86
N SER A 119 4.91 -0.62 -0.09
CA SER A 119 5.87 -1.29 -0.98
C SER A 119 7.29 -1.30 -0.41
N ARG A 120 7.53 -0.59 0.70
CA ARG A 120 8.83 -0.45 1.36
C ARG A 120 8.97 -1.39 2.54
N SER A 121 9.78 -2.44 2.39
CA SER A 121 10.02 -3.43 3.46
C SER A 121 10.79 -2.84 4.64
N ASP A 122 11.69 -1.89 4.39
CA ASP A 122 12.41 -1.14 5.42
C ASP A 122 11.45 -0.28 6.27
N ALA A 123 10.49 0.39 5.61
CA ALA A 123 9.42 1.15 6.24
C ALA A 123 8.58 0.30 7.19
N ALA A 124 8.15 -0.87 6.69
CA ALA A 124 7.37 -1.84 7.43
C ALA A 124 8.12 -2.27 8.69
N CYS A 125 9.39 -2.67 8.56
CA CYS A 125 10.19 -3.21 9.66
C CYS A 125 10.67 -2.18 10.68
N ALA A 126 10.96 -0.94 10.28
CA ALA A 126 11.55 0.05 11.20
C ALA A 126 10.50 0.94 11.88
N THR A 127 9.59 1.52 11.11
CA THR A 127 8.73 2.62 11.58
C THR A 127 7.27 2.22 11.73
N LEU A 128 6.75 1.43 10.80
CA LEU A 128 5.31 1.13 10.73
C LEU A 128 4.89 -0.07 11.59
N HIS A 129 5.79 -1.01 11.88
CA HIS A 129 5.46 -2.21 12.68
C HIS A 129 4.93 -1.87 14.09
N GLU A 130 5.30 -0.73 14.67
CA GLU A 130 4.81 -0.29 15.99
C GLU A 130 3.38 0.29 15.95
N LEU A 131 2.85 0.55 14.77
CA LEU A 131 1.54 1.20 14.57
C LEU A 131 0.41 0.20 14.40
N PHE A 132 0.69 -0.96 13.81
CA PHE A 132 -0.31 -1.95 13.44
C PHE A 132 -0.15 -3.23 14.26
N ASP A 133 -1.27 -3.87 14.58
CA ASP A 133 -1.29 -5.08 15.42
C ASP A 133 -0.64 -6.28 14.73
N GLU A 134 -0.78 -6.36 13.40
CA GLU A 134 -0.29 -7.47 12.58
C GLU A 134 0.30 -6.93 11.27
N THR A 135 1.35 -7.58 10.79
CA THR A 135 1.97 -7.30 9.49
C THR A 135 1.96 -8.57 8.66
N ILE A 136 1.41 -8.49 7.45
CA ILE A 136 1.35 -9.60 6.49
C ILE A 136 2.30 -9.27 5.33
N VAL A 137 3.22 -10.19 5.05
CA VAL A 137 4.13 -10.07 3.90
C VAL A 137 3.45 -10.61 2.65
N VAL A 138 3.37 -9.79 1.61
CA VAL A 138 2.93 -10.21 0.28
C VAL A 138 4.17 -10.58 -0.54
N PRO A 139 4.41 -11.88 -0.83
CA PRO A 139 5.63 -12.31 -1.48
C PRO A 139 5.64 -11.96 -2.97
N LEU A 140 6.85 -11.78 -3.51
CA LEU A 140 7.09 -11.74 -4.95
C LEU A 140 6.93 -13.13 -5.56
N LEU A 141 6.59 -13.18 -6.85
CA LEU A 141 6.58 -14.41 -7.63
C LEU A 141 8.02 -14.76 -8.00
N SER A 142 8.48 -15.94 -7.62
CA SER A 142 9.86 -16.39 -7.88
C SER A 142 9.92 -17.65 -8.75
N ASP A 143 8.78 -18.24 -9.07
CA ASP A 143 8.65 -19.41 -9.91
C ASP A 143 7.95 -19.07 -11.24
N ALA A 144 8.47 -19.63 -12.33
CA ALA A 144 7.93 -19.39 -13.67
C ALA A 144 6.49 -19.92 -13.81
N ASP A 145 6.14 -21.00 -13.11
CA ASP A 145 4.80 -21.58 -13.15
C ASP A 145 3.73 -20.62 -12.61
N ALA A 146 3.99 -19.95 -11.49
CA ALA A 146 3.09 -18.95 -10.92
C ALA A 146 2.97 -17.71 -11.82
N VAL A 147 4.07 -17.27 -12.44
CA VAL A 147 4.03 -16.16 -13.41
C VAL A 147 3.25 -16.58 -14.65
N SER A 148 3.48 -17.76 -15.21
CA SER A 148 2.73 -18.26 -16.37
C SER A 148 1.23 -18.36 -16.06
N LYS A 149 0.89 -18.89 -14.88
CA LYS A 149 -0.50 -18.94 -14.40
C LYS A 149 -1.10 -17.54 -14.28
N LEU A 150 -0.34 -16.56 -13.77
CA LEU A 150 -0.78 -15.17 -13.70
C LEU A 150 -1.06 -14.60 -15.10
N LEU A 151 -0.13 -14.79 -16.04
CA LEU A 151 -0.27 -14.26 -17.40
C LEU A 151 -1.45 -14.91 -18.14
N SER A 152 -1.55 -16.24 -18.12
CA SER A 152 -2.63 -16.99 -18.77
C SER A 152 -4.02 -16.73 -18.17
N THR A 153 -4.11 -16.32 -16.91
CA THR A 153 -5.39 -15.94 -16.28
C THR A 153 -5.75 -14.47 -16.48
N SER A 154 -4.77 -13.61 -16.78
CA SER A 154 -4.97 -12.16 -16.88
C SER A 154 -5.10 -11.66 -18.31
N PHE A 155 -4.58 -12.39 -19.30
CA PHE A 155 -4.61 -12.01 -20.71
C PHE A 155 -5.51 -12.94 -21.53
N ASP A 156 -6.06 -12.39 -22.62
CA ASP A 156 -6.71 -13.21 -23.64
C ASP A 156 -5.66 -14.13 -24.30
N PRO A 157 -5.98 -15.40 -24.59
CA PRO A 157 -5.05 -16.32 -25.27
C PRO A 157 -4.56 -15.85 -26.64
N ARG A 158 -5.19 -14.83 -27.24
CA ARG A 158 -4.76 -14.19 -28.49
C ARG A 158 -3.78 -13.04 -28.27
N ALA A 159 -3.76 -12.46 -27.06
CA ALA A 159 -2.91 -11.32 -26.73
C ALA A 159 -1.49 -11.78 -26.38
N ILE A 160 -1.35 -12.93 -25.73
CA ILE A 160 -0.05 -13.52 -25.40
C ILE A 160 0.05 -14.89 -26.08
N ALA A 161 1.00 -15.02 -27.00
CA ALA A 161 1.18 -16.24 -27.78
C ALA A 161 1.83 -17.37 -26.97
N ASP A 162 2.70 -17.04 -26.00
CA ASP A 162 3.40 -18.02 -25.17
C ASP A 162 3.69 -17.50 -23.76
N ALA A 163 2.75 -17.71 -22.85
CA ALA A 163 2.86 -17.29 -21.45
C ALA A 163 3.97 -18.02 -20.69
N ASP A 164 4.24 -19.29 -21.02
CA ASP A 164 5.25 -20.12 -20.34
C ASP A 164 6.67 -19.63 -20.65
N ALA A 165 6.93 -19.32 -21.92
CA ALA A 165 8.21 -18.77 -22.34
C ALA A 165 8.44 -17.36 -21.77
N MET A 166 7.42 -16.48 -21.82
CA MET A 166 7.52 -15.14 -21.23
C MET A 166 7.79 -15.21 -19.72
N ALA A 167 7.06 -16.07 -19.01
CA ALA A 167 7.24 -16.26 -17.58
C ALA A 167 8.65 -16.77 -17.23
N SER A 168 9.16 -17.72 -18.01
CA SER A 168 10.52 -18.23 -17.87
C SER A 168 11.56 -17.14 -18.06
N MET A 169 11.42 -16.30 -19.09
CA MET A 169 12.33 -15.17 -19.34
C MET A 169 12.31 -14.15 -18.19
N ILE A 170 11.12 -13.79 -17.70
CA ILE A 170 10.96 -12.84 -16.58
C ILE A 170 11.67 -13.36 -15.34
N ILE A 171 11.44 -14.61 -14.94
CA ILE A 171 12.07 -15.19 -13.74
C ILE A 171 13.57 -15.42 -13.95
N GLN A 172 14.01 -15.87 -15.11
CA GLN A 172 15.45 -16.06 -15.38
C GLN A 172 16.24 -14.75 -15.30
N ARG A 173 15.64 -13.63 -15.72
CA ARG A 173 16.30 -12.32 -15.70
C ARG A 173 16.17 -11.59 -14.37
N LEU A 174 14.99 -11.57 -13.76
CA LEU A 174 14.73 -10.79 -12.54
C LEU A 174 14.86 -11.61 -11.24
N GLY A 175 14.85 -12.95 -11.32
CA GLY A 175 14.84 -13.86 -10.18
C GLY A 175 13.49 -13.91 -9.45
N SER A 176 12.94 -12.75 -9.11
CA SER A 176 11.58 -12.62 -8.56
C SER A 176 10.92 -11.32 -9.03
N VAL A 177 9.59 -11.32 -9.12
CA VAL A 177 8.83 -10.22 -9.71
C VAL A 177 7.50 -10.01 -9.01
N GLY A 178 7.07 -8.75 -8.86
CA GLY A 178 5.72 -8.42 -8.41
C GLY A 178 4.70 -8.70 -9.50
N CYS A 179 3.49 -9.14 -9.15
CA CYS A 179 2.44 -9.46 -10.12
C CYS A 179 2.15 -8.30 -11.09
N LYS A 180 2.08 -7.06 -10.58
CA LYS A 180 1.88 -5.86 -11.39
C LYS A 180 3.00 -5.62 -12.40
N THR A 181 4.25 -5.86 -12.00
CA THR A 181 5.41 -5.70 -12.89
C THR A 181 5.40 -6.78 -13.97
N ALA A 182 5.13 -8.04 -13.61
CA ALA A 182 5.02 -9.13 -14.57
C ALA A 182 3.94 -8.87 -15.63
N LEU A 183 2.75 -8.40 -15.22
CA LEU A 183 1.66 -8.05 -16.14
C LEU A 183 2.06 -6.90 -17.06
N ARG A 184 2.69 -5.84 -16.53
CA ARG A 184 3.15 -4.70 -17.33
C ARG A 184 4.23 -5.09 -18.35
N LEU A 185 5.16 -5.97 -17.97
CA LEU A 185 6.17 -6.49 -18.88
C LEU A 185 5.52 -7.25 -20.04
N ALA A 186 4.57 -8.13 -19.72
CA ALA A 186 3.88 -8.91 -20.74
C ALA A 186 3.01 -8.04 -21.67
N GLU A 187 2.28 -7.07 -21.11
CA GLU A 187 1.49 -6.11 -21.88
C GLU A 187 2.36 -5.26 -22.82
N ARG A 188 3.50 -4.76 -22.32
CA ARG A 188 4.45 -3.99 -23.14
C ARG A 188 5.05 -4.83 -24.25
N ALA A 189 5.46 -6.07 -23.96
CA ALA A 189 5.98 -6.97 -24.98
C ALA A 189 4.94 -7.31 -26.05
N ALA A 190 3.67 -7.54 -25.65
CA ALA A 190 2.58 -7.76 -26.59
C ALA A 190 2.27 -6.53 -27.46
N THR A 191 2.43 -5.32 -26.92
CA THR A 191 2.21 -4.06 -27.64
C THR A 191 3.37 -3.70 -28.56
N ASN A 192 4.60 -4.02 -28.15
CA ASN A 192 5.83 -3.70 -28.90
C ASN A 192 6.15 -4.74 -29.99
N ALA A 193 5.51 -5.92 -29.94
CA ALA A 193 5.61 -6.90 -31.01
C ALA A 193 4.97 -6.32 -32.29
N ASP A 194 5.79 -5.75 -33.16
CA ASP A 194 5.36 -5.15 -34.43
C ASP A 194 4.68 -6.20 -35.33
N ASP A 195 3.44 -5.91 -35.73
CA ASP A 195 2.63 -6.75 -36.63
C ASP A 195 3.10 -6.63 -38.11
N GLU A 196 4.03 -5.72 -38.40
CA GLU A 196 4.36 -5.31 -39.77
C GLU A 196 5.23 -6.30 -40.56
N SER A 197 5.86 -7.29 -39.93
CA SER A 197 6.81 -8.19 -40.62
C SER A 197 6.24 -9.54 -41.07
N GLY A 198 4.96 -9.84 -40.82
CA GLY A 198 4.39 -11.17 -41.13
C GLY A 198 5.14 -12.33 -40.45
N GLY A 199 5.87 -12.03 -39.37
CA GLY A 199 6.63 -12.98 -38.57
C GLY A 199 5.74 -13.74 -37.58
N ASP A 200 6.32 -14.75 -36.94
CA ASP A 200 5.66 -15.48 -35.86
C ASP A 200 5.48 -14.56 -34.64
N LEU A 201 4.22 -14.24 -34.30
CA LEU A 201 3.84 -13.39 -33.17
C LEU A 201 4.54 -13.81 -31.87
N ARG A 202 4.68 -15.11 -31.65
CA ARG A 202 5.39 -15.65 -30.48
C ARG A 202 6.83 -15.17 -30.43
N THR A 203 7.55 -15.23 -31.55
CA THR A 203 8.95 -14.83 -31.61
C THR A 203 9.08 -13.32 -31.42
N ALA A 204 8.22 -12.52 -32.08
CA ALA A 204 8.21 -11.06 -31.93
C ALA A 204 7.95 -10.61 -30.46
N GLN A 205 7.02 -11.27 -29.76
CA GLN A 205 6.74 -10.97 -28.36
C GLN A 205 7.89 -11.34 -27.43
N LEU A 206 8.57 -12.46 -27.67
CA LEU A 206 9.72 -12.88 -26.86
C LEU A 206 10.93 -11.98 -27.10
N ASP A 207 11.18 -11.57 -28.35
CA ASP A 207 12.24 -10.63 -28.69
C ASP A 207 11.98 -9.26 -28.03
N ALA A 208 10.76 -8.71 -28.16
CA ALA A 208 10.37 -7.46 -27.51
C ALA A 208 10.47 -7.53 -25.98
N LEU A 209 10.11 -8.67 -25.37
CA LEU A 209 10.29 -8.87 -23.93
C LEU A 209 11.77 -8.91 -23.55
N GLY A 210 12.60 -9.55 -24.36
CA GLY A 210 14.05 -9.58 -24.21
C GLY A 210 14.64 -8.17 -24.13
N ASP A 211 14.31 -7.33 -25.11
CA ASP A 211 14.77 -5.93 -25.18
C ASP A 211 14.32 -5.14 -23.93
N ILE A 212 13.06 -5.25 -23.52
CA ILE A 212 12.54 -4.57 -22.33
C ILE A 212 13.29 -5.01 -21.06
N LEU A 213 13.59 -6.30 -20.91
CA LEU A 213 14.30 -6.82 -19.74
C LEU A 213 15.77 -6.40 -19.72
N GLU A 214 16.42 -6.27 -20.88
CA GLU A 214 17.79 -5.77 -20.99
C GLU A 214 17.88 -4.29 -20.67
N ASP A 215 16.92 -3.48 -21.13
CA ASP A 215 16.79 -2.07 -20.77
C ASP A 215 16.61 -1.90 -19.26
N LEU A 216 15.71 -2.68 -18.65
CA LEU A 216 15.46 -2.64 -17.19
C LEU A 216 16.72 -2.99 -16.39
N ALA A 217 17.45 -4.03 -16.79
CA ALA A 217 18.70 -4.40 -16.13
C ALA A 217 19.77 -3.31 -16.27
N GLY A 218 19.81 -2.61 -17.41
CA GLY A 218 20.66 -1.44 -17.63
C GLY A 218 20.31 -0.26 -16.73
N ASP A 219 19.02 0.01 -16.55
CA ASP A 219 18.50 1.07 -15.68
C ASP A 219 18.81 0.78 -14.20
N GLU A 220 18.59 -0.45 -13.73
CA GLU A 220 18.92 -0.86 -12.35
C GLU A 220 20.42 -0.72 -12.08
N ALA A 221 21.27 -1.24 -12.96
CA ALA A 221 22.72 -1.14 -12.82
C ALA A 221 23.24 0.32 -12.86
N THR A 222 22.51 1.21 -13.54
CA THR A 222 22.83 2.65 -13.58
C THR A 222 22.34 3.35 -12.32
N SER A 223 21.14 2.99 -11.84
CA SER A 223 20.54 3.53 -10.62
C SER A 223 21.37 3.18 -9.37
N GLU A 224 21.81 1.93 -9.23
CA GLU A 224 22.66 1.48 -8.12
C GLU A 224 23.96 2.29 -8.03
N LYS A 225 24.62 2.54 -9.17
CA LYS A 225 25.86 3.34 -9.23
C LYS A 225 25.64 4.81 -8.86
N MET A 226 24.45 5.36 -9.10
CA MET A 226 24.11 6.72 -8.70
C MET A 226 23.78 6.82 -7.20
N CYS A 227 23.35 5.73 -6.56
CA CYS A 227 23.06 5.67 -5.14
C CYS A 227 24.31 5.45 -4.26
N GLU A 228 25.44 5.03 -4.81
CA GLU A 228 26.72 4.88 -4.09
C GLU A 228 27.50 6.19 -3.90
N VAL A 229 26.99 7.34 -4.36
CA VAL A 229 27.62 8.65 -4.12
C VAL A 229 27.10 9.25 -2.81
N PHE A 230 27.45 8.64 -1.67
CA PHE A 230 27.40 9.27 -0.34
C PHE A 230 28.52 8.77 0.57
#